data_AF-A0A137P4C2-F1
#
_entry.id   AF-A0A137P4C2-F1
#
_cell.length_a   1.000
_cell.length_b   1.000
_cell.length_c   1.000
_cell.angle_alpha   90.00
_cell.angle_beta   90.00
_cell.angle_gamma   90.00
#
_symmetry.space_group_name_H-M   'P 1'
#
loop_
_entity.id
_entity.type
_entity.pdbx_description
1 polymer ?
#
loop_
_entity_poly.entity_id
_entity_poly.type
_entity_poly.pdbx_seq_one_letter_code
_entity_poly.pdbx_strand_id
1 'polypeptide(L)'
;MRKALEPYPYPNCESFKIPASSTKPVDPIIQQKVDHFYKLKAEGMLFNNNIMKMKSFRNPNIYHKFVDYLGLEEVGTNFTNENIFPKQGFYDQISRWQNDLEEEKINRNKNSKVNMSRNSTYLTDKFQSSGSTSTSGGTSHGHKRRRWDQRN
;
A
#
# COMPACT_ATOMS: atom_id res chain seq x y z
N MET A 1 -19.75 -32.37 -33.83
CA MET A 1 -18.90 -32.20 -32.62
C MET A 1 -18.21 -30.83 -32.48
N ARG A 2 -18.57 -29.76 -33.23
CA ARG A 2 -17.95 -28.42 -33.09
C ARG A 2 -18.80 -27.36 -32.39
N LYS A 3 -20.12 -27.58 -32.21
CA LYS A 3 -21.05 -26.60 -31.62
C LYS A 3 -20.73 -26.18 -30.17
N ALA A 4 -19.95 -26.96 -29.41
CA ALA A 4 -19.65 -26.67 -28.00
C ALA A 4 -18.42 -25.75 -27.79
N LEU A 5 -17.68 -25.44 -28.86
CA LEU A 5 -16.47 -24.60 -28.82
C LEU A 5 -16.70 -23.19 -29.35
N GLU A 6 -17.95 -22.84 -29.71
CA GLU A 6 -18.28 -21.52 -30.21
C GLU A 6 -18.63 -20.62 -29.01
N PRO A 7 -18.01 -19.43 -28.89
CA PRO A 7 -18.33 -18.48 -27.83
C PRO A 7 -19.80 -18.03 -27.94
N TYR A 8 -20.37 -17.61 -26.81
CA TYR A 8 -21.76 -17.17 -26.72
C TYR A 8 -22.06 -16.09 -27.78
N PRO A 9 -23.16 -16.20 -28.54
CA PRO A 9 -23.47 -15.27 -29.61
C PRO A 9 -23.72 -13.87 -29.04
N TYR A 10 -22.86 -12.92 -29.38
CA TYR A 10 -23.01 -11.52 -28.98
C TYR A 10 -23.89 -10.81 -30.02
N PRO A 11 -24.88 -10.00 -29.61
CA PRO A 11 -25.76 -9.32 -30.56
C PRO A 11 -24.93 -8.48 -31.54
N ASN A 12 -25.23 -8.63 -32.84
CA ASN A 12 -24.57 -7.97 -33.97
C ASN A 12 -23.11 -8.40 -34.29
N CYS A 13 -22.65 -9.57 -33.83
CA CYS A 13 -21.31 -10.08 -34.19
C CYS A 13 -21.40 -11.55 -34.64
N GLU A 14 -21.43 -11.80 -35.96
CA GLU A 14 -21.62 -13.14 -36.55
C GLU A 14 -20.40 -14.07 -36.42
N SER A 15 -19.20 -13.55 -36.16
CA SER A 15 -18.01 -14.39 -35.94
C SER A 15 -16.92 -13.74 -35.09
N PHE A 16 -16.48 -14.42 -34.04
CA PHE A 16 -15.33 -14.05 -33.20
C PHE A 16 -14.02 -14.53 -33.83
N LYS A 17 -13.72 -14.05 -35.03
CA LYS A 17 -12.43 -14.32 -35.68
C LYS A 17 -11.52 -13.11 -35.49
N ILE A 18 -10.25 -13.37 -35.21
CA ILE A 18 -9.22 -12.32 -35.24
C ILE A 18 -9.24 -11.73 -36.67
N PRO A 19 -9.37 -10.41 -36.84
CA PRO A 19 -9.38 -9.81 -38.16
C PRO A 19 -8.05 -10.08 -38.88
N ALA A 20 -8.07 -10.06 -40.22
CA ALA A 20 -6.84 -10.12 -41.00
C ALA A 20 -5.92 -8.95 -40.62
N SER A 21 -4.61 -9.17 -40.70
CA SER A 21 -3.64 -8.11 -40.42
C SER A 21 -3.93 -6.88 -41.29
N SER A 22 -3.81 -5.69 -40.70
CA SER A 22 -3.99 -4.44 -41.43
C SER A 22 -2.90 -4.29 -42.50
N THR A 23 -3.29 -3.91 -43.71
CA THR A 23 -2.36 -3.56 -44.80
C THR A 23 -1.83 -2.13 -44.69
N LYS A 24 -2.37 -1.31 -43.76
CA LYS A 24 -1.92 0.08 -43.58
C LYS A 24 -0.47 0.12 -43.06
N PRO A 25 0.36 1.06 -43.53
CA PRO A 25 1.70 1.25 -42.99
C PRO A 25 1.63 1.63 -41.51
N VAL A 26 2.55 1.08 -40.71
CA VAL A 26 2.67 1.39 -39.29
C VAL A 26 3.28 2.78 -39.13
N ASP A 27 2.76 3.56 -38.18
CA ASP A 27 3.34 4.85 -37.81
C ASP A 27 4.79 4.66 -37.31
N PRO A 28 5.79 5.34 -37.91
CA PRO A 28 7.19 5.18 -37.53
C PRO A 28 7.46 5.53 -36.08
N ILE A 29 6.72 6.48 -35.49
CA ILE A 29 6.89 6.88 -34.07
C ILE A 29 6.46 5.73 -33.16
N ILE A 30 5.36 5.06 -33.49
CA ILE A 30 4.86 3.91 -32.74
C ILE A 30 5.84 2.75 -32.87
N GLN A 31 6.33 2.48 -34.09
CA GLN A 31 7.30 1.42 -34.34
C GLN A 31 8.58 1.63 -33.50
N GLN A 32 9.14 2.85 -33.49
CA GLN A 32 10.32 3.18 -32.69
C GLN A 32 10.10 2.97 -31.18
N LYS A 33 8.93 3.38 -30.65
CA LYS A 33 8.58 3.15 -29.24
C LYS A 33 8.51 1.66 -28.93
N VAL A 34 7.84 0.90 -29.79
CA VAL A 34 7.70 -0.55 -29.64
C VAL A 34 9.08 -1.21 -29.66
N ASP A 35 9.92 -0.89 -30.64
CA ASP A 35 11.27 -1.43 -30.76
C ASP A 35 12.14 -1.11 -29.53
N HIS A 36 12.01 0.11 -28.99
CA HIS A 36 12.71 0.51 -27.76
C HIS A 36 12.31 -0.37 -26.57
N PHE A 37 11.02 -0.57 -26.33
CA PHE A 37 10.56 -1.41 -25.21
C PHE A 37 10.90 -2.89 -25.42
N TYR A 38 10.92 -3.37 -26.67
CA TYR A 38 11.37 -4.74 -26.97
C TYR A 38 12.85 -4.94 -26.65
N LYS A 39 13.71 -3.97 -26.97
CA LYS A 39 15.13 -4.01 -26.61
C LYS A 39 15.32 -4.07 -25.09
N LEU A 40 14.65 -3.18 -24.35
CA LEU A 40 14.70 -3.18 -22.88
C LEU A 40 14.22 -4.49 -22.27
N LYS A 41 13.18 -5.11 -22.84
CA LYS A 41 12.70 -6.43 -22.42
C LYS A 41 13.75 -7.52 -22.68
N ALA A 42 14.42 -7.49 -23.83
CA ALA A 42 15.48 -8.44 -24.17
C ALA A 42 16.71 -8.30 -23.25
N GLU A 43 17.00 -7.09 -22.78
CA GLU A 43 18.03 -6.79 -21.77
C GLU A 43 17.64 -7.24 -20.35
N GLY A 44 16.43 -7.80 -20.17
CA GLY A 44 15.96 -8.32 -18.88
C GLY A 44 15.21 -7.31 -18.01
N MET A 45 14.86 -6.13 -18.55
CA MET A 45 14.06 -5.15 -17.82
C MET A 45 12.60 -5.62 -17.72
N LEU A 46 12.19 -6.00 -16.52
CA LEU A 46 10.82 -6.40 -16.21
C LEU A 46 10.03 -5.22 -15.63
N PHE A 47 9.38 -4.43 -16.49
CA PHE A 47 8.62 -3.24 -16.10
C PHE A 47 7.57 -3.51 -15.03
N ASN A 48 6.84 -4.63 -15.13
CA ASN A 48 5.83 -5.00 -14.14
C ASN A 48 6.44 -5.14 -12.74
N ASN A 49 7.65 -5.69 -12.63
CA ASN A 49 8.35 -5.81 -11.35
C ASN A 49 8.73 -4.43 -10.80
N ASN A 50 9.17 -3.53 -11.68
CA ASN A 50 9.52 -2.17 -11.28
C ASN A 50 8.29 -1.39 -10.81
N ILE A 51 7.16 -1.50 -11.53
CA ILE A 51 5.88 -0.88 -11.17
C ILE A 51 5.41 -1.40 -9.81
N MET A 52 5.43 -2.72 -9.59
CA MET A 52 5.05 -3.33 -8.31
C MET A 52 5.95 -2.91 -7.14
N LYS A 53 7.22 -2.56 -7.41
CA LYS A 53 8.15 -2.05 -6.39
C LYS A 53 7.83 -0.61 -5.98
N MET A 54 7.16 0.18 -6.82
CA MET A 54 6.85 1.57 -6.52
C MET A 54 5.84 1.69 -5.37
N LYS A 55 6.10 2.62 -4.44
CA LYS A 55 5.20 2.87 -3.30
C LYS A 55 3.85 3.41 -3.72
N SER A 56 3.82 4.25 -4.76
CA SER A 56 2.58 4.81 -5.33
C SER A 56 1.66 3.74 -5.90
N PHE A 57 2.22 2.68 -6.48
CA PHE A 57 1.44 1.57 -7.03
C PHE A 57 0.79 0.69 -5.95
N ARG A 58 1.36 0.67 -4.74
CA ARG A 58 0.78 -0.02 -3.58
C ARG A 58 -0.31 0.79 -2.87
N ASN A 59 -0.64 2.00 -3.35
CA ASN A 59 -1.71 2.80 -2.79
C ASN A 59 -3.06 2.31 -3.34
N PRO A 60 -4.01 1.85 -2.51
CA PRO A 60 -5.34 1.44 -2.99
C PRO A 60 -6.03 2.49 -3.85
N ASN A 61 -5.80 3.78 -3.57
CA ASN A 61 -6.38 4.89 -4.33
C ASN A 61 -5.72 5.14 -5.70
N ILE A 62 -4.66 4.41 -6.07
CA ILE A 62 -4.01 4.57 -7.39
C ILE A 62 -4.92 4.09 -8.52
N TYR A 63 -5.77 3.10 -8.25
CA TYR A 63 -6.65 2.50 -9.23
C TYR A 63 -7.68 3.52 -9.77
N HIS A 64 -8.31 4.30 -8.88
CA HIS A 64 -9.21 5.40 -9.28
C HIS A 64 -8.53 6.37 -10.26
N LYS A 65 -7.26 6.71 -10.03
CA LYS A 65 -6.52 7.59 -10.94
C LYS A 65 -6.31 6.97 -12.31
N PHE A 66 -6.20 5.65 -12.41
CA PHE A 66 -6.06 4.97 -13.69
C PHE A 66 -7.36 4.95 -14.46
N VAL A 67 -8.48 4.72 -13.78
CA VAL A 67 -9.83 4.80 -14.36
C VAL A 67 -10.05 6.20 -14.95
N ASP A 68 -9.78 7.24 -14.16
CA ASP A 68 -9.90 8.64 -14.59
C ASP A 68 -8.96 8.96 -15.77
N TYR A 69 -7.69 8.54 -15.69
CA TYR A 69 -6.68 8.84 -16.71
C TYR A 69 -6.96 8.14 -18.05
N LEU A 70 -7.44 6.91 -18.00
CA LEU A 70 -7.74 6.10 -19.19
C LEU A 70 -9.15 6.38 -19.74
N GLY A 71 -9.97 7.19 -19.04
CA GLY A 71 -11.34 7.48 -19.42
C GLY A 71 -12.22 6.24 -19.42
N LEU A 72 -11.98 5.31 -18.49
CA LEU A 72 -12.74 4.07 -18.39
C LEU A 72 -14.03 4.32 -17.59
N GLU A 73 -15.14 3.78 -18.09
CA GLU A 73 -16.40 3.74 -17.33
C GLU A 73 -16.42 2.46 -16.49
N GLU A 74 -16.30 2.61 -15.16
CA GLU A 74 -16.33 1.47 -14.24
C GLU A 74 -17.77 1.04 -13.97
N VAL A 75 -18.20 -0.06 -14.58
CA VAL A 75 -19.60 -0.54 -14.54
C VAL A 75 -19.88 -1.48 -13.37
N GLY A 76 -18.89 -1.74 -12.50
CA GLY A 76 -19.06 -2.55 -11.29
C GLY A 76 -17.81 -3.31 -10.88
N THR A 77 -17.93 -4.07 -9.80
CA THR A 77 -16.87 -4.96 -9.33
C THR A 77 -16.82 -6.18 -10.24
N ASN A 78 -15.70 -6.48 -10.91
CA ASN A 78 -15.50 -7.66 -11.78
C ASN A 78 -15.55 -9.02 -11.03
N PHE A 79 -16.27 -9.05 -9.91
CA PHE A 79 -16.31 -10.08 -8.91
C PHE A 79 -17.75 -10.59 -8.83
N THR A 80 -17.92 -11.92 -8.89
CA THR A 80 -19.21 -12.55 -8.60
C THR A 80 -19.57 -12.32 -7.14
N ASN A 81 -20.87 -12.29 -6.79
CA ASN A 81 -21.38 -11.99 -5.45
C ASN A 81 -20.96 -12.98 -4.33
N GLU A 82 -19.97 -13.82 -4.56
CA GLU A 82 -19.45 -14.78 -3.60
C GLU A 82 -18.34 -14.16 -2.74
N ASN A 83 -18.10 -14.73 -1.56
CA ASN A 83 -17.06 -14.26 -0.63
C ASN A 83 -15.64 -14.49 -1.19
N ILE A 84 -15.20 -13.64 -2.11
CA ILE A 84 -13.89 -13.73 -2.78
C ILE A 84 -12.76 -13.31 -1.83
N PHE A 85 -13.09 -12.58 -0.76
CA PHE A 85 -12.12 -12.17 0.24
C PHE A 85 -11.89 -13.29 1.26
N PRO A 86 -10.61 -13.61 1.57
CA PRO A 86 -10.29 -14.51 2.66
C PRO A 86 -10.81 -13.93 3.98
N LYS A 87 -11.11 -14.79 4.95
CA LYS A 87 -11.67 -14.39 6.25
C LYS A 87 -10.88 -13.26 6.92
N GLN A 88 -9.55 -13.31 6.83
CA GLN A 88 -8.63 -12.33 7.40
C GLN A 88 -8.73 -10.93 6.76
N GLY A 89 -9.31 -10.83 5.56
CA GLY A 89 -9.53 -9.58 4.86
C GLY A 89 -10.80 -8.83 5.27
N PHE A 90 -11.65 -9.42 6.13
CA PHE A 90 -12.83 -8.73 6.64
C PHE A 90 -12.47 -7.70 7.70
N TYR A 91 -13.26 -6.63 7.74
CA TYR A 91 -13.06 -5.48 8.64
C TYR A 91 -12.81 -5.88 10.11
N ASP A 92 -13.62 -6.81 10.64
CA ASP A 92 -13.50 -7.24 12.03
C ASP A 92 -12.16 -7.92 12.33
N GLN A 93 -11.66 -8.73 11.39
CA GLN A 93 -10.40 -9.45 11.57
C GLN A 93 -9.20 -8.51 11.43
N ILE A 94 -9.26 -7.57 10.49
CA ILE A 94 -8.25 -6.52 10.35
C ILE A 94 -8.21 -5.67 11.62
N SER A 95 -9.36 -5.27 12.16
CA SER A 95 -9.45 -4.45 13.38
C SER A 95 -8.84 -5.15 14.59
N ARG A 96 -9.15 -6.44 14.77
CA ARG A 96 -8.54 -7.26 15.84
C ARG A 96 -7.02 -7.32 15.69
N TRP A 97 -6.54 -7.64 14.50
CA TRP A 97 -5.10 -7.73 14.24
C TRP A 97 -4.37 -6.40 14.45
N GLN A 98 -4.98 -5.27 14.09
CA GLN A 98 -4.44 -3.94 14.36
C GLN A 98 -4.34 -3.65 15.86
N ASN A 99 -5.39 -3.98 16.63
CA ASN A 99 -5.39 -3.82 18.09
C ASN A 99 -4.29 -4.67 18.74
N ASP A 100 -4.16 -5.94 18.35
CA ASP A 100 -3.11 -6.84 18.87
C ASP A 100 -1.71 -6.28 18.62
N LEU A 101 -1.47 -5.74 17.41
CA LEU A 101 -0.20 -5.08 17.06
C LEU A 101 0.06 -3.80 17.88
N GLU A 102 -0.98 -3.03 18.20
CA GLU A 102 -0.86 -1.85 19.05
C GLU A 102 -0.55 -2.23 20.50
N GLU A 103 -1.23 -3.22 21.05
CA GLU A 103 -0.97 -3.75 22.38
C GLU A 103 0.45 -4.29 22.51
N GLU A 104 0.93 -5.06 21.52
CA GLU A 104 2.30 -5.57 21.51
C GLU A 104 3.34 -4.43 21.47
N LYS A 105 3.10 -3.37 20.69
CA LYS A 105 3.96 -2.17 20.67
C LYS A 105 3.97 -1.47 22.02
N ILE A 106 2.82 -1.32 22.67
CA ILE A 106 2.70 -0.71 23.99
C ILE A 106 3.47 -1.55 25.02
N ASN A 107 3.31 -2.88 24.99
CA ASN A 107 3.98 -3.79 25.93
C ASN A 107 5.50 -3.82 25.72
N ARG A 108 5.98 -3.83 24.48
CA ARG A 108 7.42 -3.67 24.17
C ARG A 108 7.98 -2.35 24.71
N ASN A 109 7.24 -1.25 24.55
CA ASN A 109 7.63 0.06 25.05
C ASN A 109 7.59 0.15 26.59
N LYS A 110 6.67 -0.55 27.25
CA LYS A 110 6.65 -0.68 28.72
C LYS A 110 7.84 -1.48 29.22
N ASN A 111 8.11 -2.64 28.63
CA ASN A 111 9.23 -3.49 29.01
C ASN A 111 10.60 -2.82 28.78
N SER A 112 10.76 -2.04 27.70
CA SER A 112 11.99 -1.28 27.46
C SER A 112 12.21 -0.16 28.48
N LYS A 113 11.16 0.56 28.91
CA LYS A 113 11.25 1.56 29.98
C LYS A 113 11.61 0.95 31.33
N VAL A 114 11.02 -0.19 31.69
CA VAL A 114 11.30 -0.88 32.96
C VAL A 114 12.75 -1.40 33.02
N ASN A 115 13.28 -1.93 31.91
CA ASN A 115 14.68 -2.37 31.86
C ASN A 115 15.68 -1.20 31.91
N MET A 116 15.33 -0.03 31.34
CA MET A 116 16.18 1.16 31.44
C MET A 116 16.21 1.76 32.86
N SER A 117 15.09 1.66 33.60
CA SER A 117 15.03 2.09 35.00
C SER A 117 15.83 1.19 35.95
N ARG A 118 15.87 -0.13 35.71
CA ARG A 118 16.61 -1.09 36.56
C ARG A 118 18.14 -0.97 36.44
N ASN A 119 18.66 -0.54 35.30
CA ASN A 119 20.09 -0.27 35.15
C ASN A 119 20.53 1.10 35.72
N SER A 120 19.58 1.97 36.10
CA SER A 120 19.88 3.27 36.72
C SER A 120 20.06 3.17 38.25
N THR A 121 19.68 2.07 38.88
CA THR A 121 19.71 1.91 40.34
C THR A 121 21.07 1.46 40.91
N TYR A 122 22.15 1.43 40.11
CA TYR A 122 23.49 1.05 40.58
C TYR A 122 24.53 2.19 40.58
N LEU A 123 24.13 3.45 40.39
CA LEU A 123 25.05 4.61 40.35
C LEU A 123 24.61 5.82 41.17
N THR A 124 23.83 5.64 42.25
CA THR A 124 23.54 6.75 43.17
C THR A 124 23.72 6.31 44.62
N ASP A 125 24.97 6.10 45.01
CA ASP A 125 25.29 6.23 46.42
C ASP A 125 26.64 6.94 46.58
N LYS A 126 26.68 7.89 47.52
CA LYS A 126 27.70 8.90 47.79
C LYS A 126 27.62 10.17 46.95
N PHE A 127 26.90 11.17 47.46
CA PHE A 127 27.51 12.45 47.87
C PHE A 127 26.55 13.16 48.84
N GLN A 128 26.88 13.17 50.12
CA GLN A 128 26.28 14.08 51.10
C GLN A 128 26.98 15.43 50.98
N SER A 129 26.23 16.49 50.73
CA SER A 129 26.65 17.85 51.01
C SER A 129 25.43 18.75 51.22
N SER A 130 25.48 19.45 52.35
CA SER A 130 24.52 20.36 52.95
C SER A 130 24.15 21.59 52.11
N GLY A 131 22.86 21.95 52.17
CA GLY A 131 22.36 23.33 52.25
C GLY A 131 22.13 24.09 50.95
N SER A 132 20.86 24.38 50.64
CA SER A 132 20.29 25.75 50.59
C SER A 132 18.94 25.82 49.86
N THR A 133 18.20 26.87 50.21
CA THR A 133 16.79 27.19 49.99
C THR A 133 16.39 27.59 48.56
N SER A 134 15.09 27.41 48.27
CA SER A 134 14.23 28.08 47.26
C SER A 134 14.21 27.58 45.81
N THR A 135 13.04 27.13 45.32
CA THR A 135 12.08 27.91 44.51
C THR A 135 11.12 26.98 43.76
N SER A 136 9.87 27.40 43.70
CA SER A 136 8.75 26.80 42.96
C SER A 136 8.99 26.81 41.44
N GLY A 137 8.68 25.68 40.78
CA GLY A 137 8.65 25.61 39.32
C GLY A 137 7.97 24.33 38.83
N GLY A 138 6.64 24.31 38.84
CA GLY A 138 5.86 23.25 38.21
C GLY A 138 6.08 23.25 36.69
N THR A 139 6.71 22.21 36.15
CA THR A 139 6.84 22.03 34.70
C THR A 139 5.75 21.06 34.24
N SER A 140 4.74 21.60 33.59
CA SER A 140 3.71 20.84 32.88
C SER A 140 4.36 20.00 31.78
N HIS A 141 4.09 18.69 31.80
CA HIS A 141 4.42 17.81 30.68
C HIS A 141 3.54 18.18 29.48
N GLY A 142 4.02 19.11 28.67
CA GLY A 142 3.43 19.43 27.38
C GLY A 142 3.48 18.22 26.46
N HIS A 143 2.34 17.57 26.25
CA HIS A 143 2.18 16.61 25.17
C HIS A 143 2.53 17.30 23.84
N LYS A 144 3.59 16.82 23.17
CA LYS A 144 3.91 17.24 21.80
C LYS A 144 2.70 16.89 20.93
N ARG A 145 1.93 17.91 20.52
CA ARG A 145 0.78 17.77 19.62
C ARG A 145 1.22 17.01 18.37
N ARG A 146 0.45 15.99 17.98
CA ARG A 146 0.80 15.15 16.83
C ARG A 146 0.55 15.95 15.55
N ARG A 147 1.27 15.61 14.49
CA ARG A 147 1.25 16.27 13.18
C ARG A 147 -0.15 16.42 12.55
N TRP A 148 -1.14 15.69 13.05
CA TRP A 148 -2.54 15.76 12.62
C TRP A 148 -3.33 16.92 13.24
N ASP A 149 -2.86 17.48 14.36
CA ASP A 149 -3.56 18.55 15.08
C ASP A 149 -3.26 19.97 14.54
N GLN A 150 -2.58 20.08 13.38
CA GLN A 150 -2.03 21.34 12.85
C GLN A 150 -2.71 21.82 11.55
N ARG A 151 -3.91 21.33 11.23
CA ARG A 151 -4.69 21.85 10.09
C ARG A 151 -5.94 22.54 10.60
N ASN A 152 -5.84 23.86 10.81
CA ASN A 152 -6.93 24.82 10.67
C ASN A 152 -6.46 25.86 9.66
#